data_AF-A0A1L8QUV1-F1
#
_entry.id   AF-A0A1L8QUV1-F1
#
_cell.length_a   1.000
_cell.length_b   1.000
_cell.length_c   1.000
_cell.angle_alpha   90.00
_cell.angle_beta   90.00
_cell.angle_gamma   90.00
#
_symmetry.space_group_name_H-M   'P 1'
#
loop_
_entity.id
_entity.type
_entity.pdbx_description
1 polymer ?
#
loop_
_entity_poly.entity_id
_entity_poly.type
_entity_poly.pdbx_seq_one_letter_code
_entity_poly.pdbx_strand_id
1 'polypeptide(L)'
;MKPNLGFYVQKINTLVQDTEKIGETLHPRYEEIRQAIDAQQVNELSAETLNETITIFTEGTAKYQAMLEQIKKLRPPAQVLGIHKKLEHSYTNYVAGCEEMIASLADETVDVEAFNAAEEKQDKATDGISFSIQRMTNTLLKR
;
A
#
# COMPACT_ATOMS: atom_id res chain seq x y z
N MET A 1 -9.63 6.14 29.43
CA MET A 1 -10.21 4.90 28.88
C MET A 1 -9.09 3.93 28.54
N LYS A 2 -9.14 2.68 29.01
CA LYS A 2 -8.18 1.64 28.63
C LYS A 2 -8.42 1.25 27.15
N PRO A 3 -7.37 1.01 26.35
CA PRO A 3 -7.53 0.51 24.98
C PRO A 3 -8.33 -0.80 24.99
N ASN A 4 -9.38 -0.89 24.18
CA ASN A 4 -10.11 -2.15 24.00
C ASN A 4 -9.28 -3.04 23.06
N LEU A 5 -8.62 -4.04 23.64
CA LEU A 5 -7.76 -4.98 22.91
C LEU A 5 -8.49 -5.68 21.76
N GLY A 6 -9.71 -6.17 22.02
CA GLY A 6 -10.52 -6.85 21.00
C GLY A 6 -10.86 -5.94 19.83
N PHE A 7 -11.24 -4.69 20.12
CA PHE A 7 -11.49 -3.68 19.09
C PHE A 7 -10.23 -3.36 18.27
N TYR A 8 -9.07 -3.21 18.92
CA TYR A 8 -7.81 -2.95 18.23
C TYR A 8 -7.42 -4.10 17.28
N VAL A 9 -7.46 -5.34 17.77
CA VAL A 9 -7.15 -6.53 16.96
C VAL A 9 -8.10 -6.66 15.77
N GLN A 10 -9.41 -6.47 15.99
CA GLN A 10 -10.39 -6.49 14.91
C GLN A 10 -10.07 -5.43 13.84
N LYS A 11 -9.73 -4.20 14.26
CA LYS A 11 -9.41 -3.12 13.32
C LYS A 11 -8.15 -3.38 12.51
N ILE A 12 -7.11 -3.96 13.11
CA ILE A 12 -5.91 -4.38 12.38
C ILE A 12 -6.27 -5.47 11.36
N ASN A 13 -7.06 -6.49 11.73
CA ASN A 13 -7.46 -7.55 10.80
C ASN A 13 -8.27 -7.01 9.62
N THR A 14 -9.24 -6.12 9.86
CA THR A 14 -10.00 -5.46 8.79
C THR A 14 -9.09 -4.67 7.86
N LEU A 15 -8.12 -3.92 8.41
CA LEU A 15 -7.18 -3.16 7.61
C LEU A 15 -6.34 -4.03 6.66
N VAL A 16 -5.90 -5.21 7.11
CA VAL A 16 -5.18 -6.16 6.25
C VAL A 16 -6.06 -6.64 5.11
N GLN A 17 -7.26 -7.12 5.44
CA GLN A 17 -8.21 -7.63 4.44
C GLN A 17 -8.61 -6.58 3.41
N ASP A 18 -8.83 -5.33 3.85
CA ASP A 18 -9.21 -4.25 2.95
C ASP A 18 -8.02 -3.82 2.08
N THR A 19 -6.80 -3.82 2.62
CA THR A 19 -5.57 -3.54 1.85
C THR A 19 -5.38 -4.57 0.73
N GLU A 20 -5.52 -5.86 1.05
CA GLU A 20 -5.42 -6.97 0.08
C GLU A 20 -6.47 -6.85 -1.02
N LYS A 21 -7.75 -6.65 -0.67
CA LYS A 21 -8.84 -6.49 -1.65
C LYS A 21 -8.62 -5.32 -2.59
N ILE A 22 -8.12 -4.20 -2.10
CA ILE A 22 -7.80 -3.06 -2.97
C ILE A 22 -6.65 -3.45 -3.90
N GLY A 23 -5.61 -4.12 -3.39
CA GLY A 23 -4.48 -4.58 -4.20
C GLY A 23 -4.93 -5.48 -5.36
N GLU A 24 -5.84 -6.42 -5.10
CA GLU A 24 -6.44 -7.28 -6.12
C GLU A 24 -7.15 -6.49 -7.24
N THR A 25 -7.79 -5.36 -6.90
CA THR A 25 -8.45 -4.50 -7.90
C THR A 25 -7.47 -3.68 -8.74
N LEU A 26 -6.29 -3.37 -8.20
CA LEU A 26 -5.25 -2.60 -8.91
C LEU A 26 -4.33 -3.48 -9.74
N HIS A 27 -4.15 -4.73 -9.32
CA HIS A 27 -3.19 -5.67 -9.89
C HIS A 27 -3.29 -5.85 -11.42
N PRO A 28 -4.47 -5.96 -12.06
CA PRO A 28 -4.54 -6.12 -13.52
C PRO A 28 -3.90 -4.97 -14.31
N ARG A 29 -4.09 -3.73 -13.85
CA ARG A 29 -3.49 -2.55 -14.49
C ARG A 29 -2.00 -2.45 -14.21
N TYR A 30 -1.58 -2.79 -12.99
CA TYR A 30 -0.16 -2.90 -12.67
C TYR A 30 0.56 -3.91 -13.57
N GLU A 31 -0.01 -5.10 -13.74
CA GLU A 31 0.56 -6.15 -14.59
C GLU A 31 0.68 -5.71 -16.06
N GLU A 32 -0.33 -5.00 -16.58
CA GLU A 32 -0.30 -4.44 -17.93
C GLU A 32 0.91 -3.50 -18.13
N ILE A 33 1.14 -2.57 -17.20
CA ILE A 33 2.30 -1.67 -17.27
C ILE A 33 3.61 -2.43 -17.07
N ARG A 34 3.69 -3.32 -16.07
CA ARG A 34 4.89 -4.11 -15.76
C ARG A 34 5.34 -4.95 -16.96
N GLN A 35 4.40 -5.63 -17.62
CA GLN A 35 4.67 -6.43 -18.80
C GLN A 35 5.15 -5.57 -19.98
N ALA A 36 4.57 -4.38 -20.18
CA ALA A 36 5.03 -3.45 -21.21
C ALA A 36 6.45 -2.93 -20.92
N ILE A 37 6.80 -2.68 -19.66
CA ILE A 37 8.17 -2.30 -19.27
C ILE A 37 9.13 -3.46 -19.56
N ASP A 38 8.81 -4.67 -19.11
CA ASP A 38 9.68 -5.84 -19.24
C ASP A 38 9.90 -6.25 -20.70
N ALA A 39 8.87 -6.07 -21.54
CA ALA A 39 8.96 -6.27 -22.98
C ALA A 39 9.63 -5.11 -23.73
N GLN A 40 9.95 -3.99 -23.06
CA GLN A 40 10.43 -2.75 -23.66
C GLN A 40 9.44 -2.14 -24.68
N GLN A 41 8.15 -2.36 -24.45
CA GLN A 41 7.02 -1.96 -25.29
C GLN A 41 6.18 -0.85 -24.67
N VAL A 42 6.73 -0.05 -23.75
CA VAL A 42 6.00 1.07 -23.12
C VAL A 42 5.46 2.09 -24.14
N ASN A 43 6.08 2.20 -25.31
CA ASN A 43 5.61 3.06 -26.42
C ASN A 43 4.37 2.51 -27.13
N GLU A 44 3.97 1.26 -26.87
CA GLU A 44 2.74 0.65 -27.38
C GLU A 44 1.54 0.90 -26.46
N LEU A 45 1.78 1.40 -25.24
CA LEU A 45 0.71 1.81 -24.33
C LEU A 45 0.07 3.09 -24.85
N SER A 46 -1.25 3.07 -25.00
CA SER A 46 -2.00 4.24 -25.44
C SER A 46 -2.14 5.26 -24.32
N ALA A 47 -2.26 6.55 -24.68
CA ALA A 47 -2.59 7.60 -23.73
C ALA A 47 -3.88 7.31 -22.96
N GLU A 48 -4.87 6.67 -23.59
CA GLU A 48 -6.11 6.22 -22.95
C GLU A 48 -5.82 5.18 -21.85
N THR A 49 -5.03 4.14 -22.17
CA THR A 49 -4.62 3.10 -21.21
C THR A 49 -3.89 3.71 -20.01
N LEU A 50 -2.97 4.65 -20.24
CA LEU A 50 -2.24 5.31 -19.16
C LEU A 50 -3.17 6.16 -18.29
N ASN A 51 -4.05 6.96 -18.88
CA ASN A 51 -5.01 7.78 -18.14
C ASN A 51 -6.01 6.94 -17.33
N GLU A 52 -6.49 5.83 -17.88
CA GLU A 52 -7.33 4.88 -17.14
C GLU A 52 -6.57 4.26 -15.96
N THR A 53 -5.31 3.89 -16.18
CA THR A 53 -4.45 3.32 -15.13
C THR A 53 -4.21 4.32 -14.01
N ILE A 54 -3.85 5.56 -14.34
CA ILE A 54 -3.70 6.67 -13.39
C ILE A 54 -4.97 6.87 -12.58
N THR A 55 -6.14 6.84 -13.23
CA THR A 55 -7.43 7.01 -12.54
C THR A 55 -7.66 5.89 -11.53
N ILE A 56 -7.50 4.64 -11.95
CA ILE A 56 -7.67 3.46 -11.08
C ILE A 56 -6.68 3.49 -9.91
N PHE A 57 -5.41 3.80 -10.18
CA PHE A 57 -4.38 3.88 -9.15
C PHE A 57 -4.63 5.04 -8.18
N THR A 58 -5.09 6.19 -8.67
CA THR A 58 -5.45 7.34 -7.83
C THR A 58 -6.60 6.99 -6.89
N GLU A 59 -7.65 6.34 -7.40
CA GLU A 59 -8.76 5.88 -6.57
C GLU A 59 -8.34 4.82 -5.53
N GLY A 60 -7.48 3.87 -5.92
CA GLY A 60 -6.89 2.90 -5.01
C GLY A 60 -6.04 3.54 -3.92
N THR A 61 -5.17 4.46 -4.31
CA THR A 61 -4.26 5.20 -3.41
C THR A 61 -5.04 6.05 -2.42
N ALA A 62 -6.14 6.68 -2.83
CA ALA A 62 -7.02 7.42 -1.92
C ALA A 62 -7.61 6.50 -0.82
N LYS A 63 -7.93 5.25 -1.14
CA LYS A 63 -8.39 4.26 -0.14
C LYS A 63 -7.24 3.87 0.82
N TYR A 64 -6.01 3.71 0.32
CA TYR A 64 -4.84 3.49 1.16
C TYR A 64 -4.56 4.69 2.09
N GLN A 65 -4.65 5.93 1.60
CA GLN A 65 -4.55 7.13 2.43
C GLN A 65 -5.61 7.14 3.54
N ALA A 66 -6.86 6.77 3.23
CA ALA A 66 -7.91 6.69 4.25
C ALA A 66 -7.63 5.62 5.31
N MET A 67 -7.03 4.49 4.94
CA MET A 67 -6.58 3.46 5.89
C MET A 67 -5.39 3.93 6.73
N LEU A 68 -4.43 4.66 6.14
CA LEU A 68 -3.33 5.28 6.88
C LEU A 68 -3.85 6.22 7.97
N GLU A 69 -4.86 7.04 7.67
CA GLU A 69 -5.49 7.92 8.65
C GLU A 69 -6.21 7.14 9.75
N GLN A 70 -6.76 5.95 9.44
CA GLN A 70 -7.30 5.06 10.47
C GLN A 70 -6.18 4.50 11.36
N ILE A 71 -5.04 4.07 10.80
CA ILE A 71 -3.88 3.59 11.56
C ILE A 71 -3.43 4.66 12.55
N LYS A 72 -3.20 5.89 12.09
CA LYS A 72 -2.75 7.02 12.93
C LYS A 72 -3.68 7.32 14.10
N LYS A 73 -4.99 7.11 13.92
CA LYS A 73 -6.03 7.38 14.94
C LYS A 73 -6.25 6.21 15.89
N LEU A 74 -5.80 5.00 15.55
CA LEU A 74 -5.93 3.84 16.43
C LEU A 74 -5.07 4.03 17.68
N ARG A 75 -5.62 3.59 18.82
CA ARG A 75 -4.91 3.63 20.11
C ARG A 75 -4.38 2.23 20.42
N PRO A 76 -3.10 1.93 20.13
CA PRO A 76 -2.54 0.62 20.40
C PRO A 76 -2.38 0.37 21.91
N PRO A 77 -2.47 -0.88 22.37
CA PRO A 77 -1.99 -1.28 23.69
C PRO A 77 -0.49 -0.97 23.87
N ALA A 78 -0.07 -0.60 25.09
CA ALA A 78 1.31 -0.20 25.37
C ALA A 78 2.36 -1.24 24.92
N GLN A 79 2.04 -2.54 25.08
CA GLN A 79 2.93 -3.64 24.70
C GLN A 79 3.25 -3.73 23.19
N VAL A 80 2.42 -3.13 22.33
CA VAL A 80 2.62 -3.11 20.87
C VAL A 80 2.81 -1.70 20.31
N LEU A 81 2.92 -0.67 21.14
CA LEU A 81 3.02 0.73 20.69
C LEU A 81 4.16 0.93 19.69
N GLY A 82 5.35 0.39 19.97
CA GLY A 82 6.49 0.49 19.05
C GLY A 82 6.26 -0.22 17.71
N ILE A 83 5.60 -1.38 17.73
CA ILE A 83 5.28 -2.13 16.52
C ILE A 83 4.20 -1.41 15.70
N HIS A 84 3.21 -0.82 16.36
CA HIS A 84 2.19 0.00 15.71
C HIS A 84 2.81 1.23 15.02
N LYS A 85 3.78 1.90 15.66
CA LYS A 85 4.49 3.02 15.03
C LYS A 85 5.33 2.58 13.82
N LYS A 86 5.90 1.38 13.87
CA LYS A 86 6.54 0.79 12.68
C LYS A 86 5.53 0.52 11.56
N LEU A 87 4.36 -0.04 11.88
CA LEU A 87 3.27 -0.22 10.91
C LEU A 87 2.88 1.12 10.26
N GLU A 88 2.63 2.16 11.06
CA GLU A 88 2.28 3.50 10.58
C GLU A 88 3.33 4.05 9.60
N HIS A 89 4.62 3.90 9.94
CA HIS A 89 5.71 4.34 9.08
C HIS A 89 5.77 3.54 7.77
N SER A 90 5.73 2.20 7.83
CA SER A 90 5.73 1.36 6.64
C SER A 90 4.52 1.65 5.74
N TYR A 91 3.33 1.83 6.32
CA TYR A 91 2.13 2.16 5.57
C TYR A 91 2.19 3.57 4.94
N THR A 92 2.84 4.52 5.61
CA THR A 92 3.13 5.84 5.02
C THR A 92 4.03 5.71 3.80
N ASN A 93 5.09 4.90 3.88
CA ASN A 93 5.99 4.67 2.75
C ASN A 93 5.29 3.93 1.60
N TYR A 94 4.39 3.01 1.91
CA TYR A 94 3.58 2.30 0.92
C TYR A 94 2.72 3.29 0.12
N VAL A 95 1.94 4.14 0.80
CA VAL A 95 1.12 5.19 0.16
C VAL A 95 1.98 6.11 -0.70
N ALA A 96 3.13 6.55 -0.19
CA ALA A 96 4.04 7.41 -0.94
C ALA A 96 4.60 6.69 -2.20
N GLY A 97 4.84 5.38 -2.13
CA GLY A 97 5.24 4.60 -3.32
C GLY A 97 4.10 4.49 -4.35
N CYS A 98 2.85 4.36 -3.91
CA CYS A 98 1.71 4.39 -4.84
C CYS A 98 1.58 5.76 -5.53
N GLU A 99 1.78 6.86 -4.81
CA GLU A 99 1.78 8.22 -5.37
C GLU A 99 2.92 8.43 -6.39
N GLU A 100 4.12 7.93 -6.07
CA GLU A 100 5.28 7.97 -6.98
C GLU A 100 5.05 7.12 -8.24
N MET A 101 4.38 5.96 -8.12
CA MET A 101 4.01 5.11 -9.25
C MET A 101 2.96 5.76 -10.15
N ILE A 102 2.02 6.54 -9.59
CA ILE A 102 1.09 7.33 -10.39
C ILE A 102 1.85 8.43 -11.16
N ALA A 103 2.77 9.11 -10.47
CA ALA A 103 3.56 10.18 -11.07
C ALA A 103 4.44 9.68 -12.22
N SER A 104 4.95 8.45 -12.17
CA SER A 104 5.76 7.87 -13.24
C SER A 104 4.97 7.54 -14.52
N LEU A 105 3.64 7.62 -14.48
CA LEU A 105 2.76 7.39 -15.64
C LEU A 105 2.24 8.70 -16.26
N ALA A 106 2.65 9.85 -15.73
CA ALA A 106 2.15 11.16 -16.16
C ALA A 106 2.58 11.53 -17.60
N ASP A 107 1.94 12.57 -18.12
CA ASP A 107 2.26 13.17 -19.43
C ASP A 107 2.18 12.18 -20.61
N GLU A 108 1.29 11.19 -20.51
CA GLU A 108 1.08 10.14 -21.53
C GLU A 108 2.35 9.32 -21.82
N THR A 109 3.24 9.20 -20.84
CA THR A 109 4.49 8.44 -20.93
C THR A 109 4.70 7.55 -19.71
N VAL A 110 5.63 6.60 -19.82
CA VAL A 110 6.08 5.79 -18.69
C VAL A 110 7.53 6.12 -18.38
N ASP A 111 7.77 6.76 -17.25
CA ASP A 111 9.10 6.86 -16.65
C ASP A 111 9.44 5.51 -15.98
N VAL A 112 10.17 4.68 -16.73
CA VAL A 112 10.53 3.32 -16.31
C VAL A 112 11.38 3.32 -15.04
N GLU A 113 12.31 4.26 -14.89
CA GLU A 113 13.17 4.32 -13.71
C GLU A 113 12.35 4.69 -12.47
N ALA A 114 11.51 5.71 -12.58
CA ALA A 114 10.62 6.13 -11.50
C ALA A 114 9.60 5.04 -11.14
N PHE A 115 9.03 4.35 -12.14
CA PHE A 115 8.10 3.24 -11.90
C PHE A 115 8.76 2.11 -11.12
N ASN A 116 9.95 1.67 -11.53
CA ASN A 116 10.70 0.61 -10.84
C ASN A 116 11.09 1.03 -9.41
N ALA A 117 11.49 2.29 -9.21
CA ALA A 117 11.82 2.81 -7.88
C ALA A 117 10.58 2.84 -6.96
N ALA A 118 9.43 3.24 -7.50
CA ALA A 118 8.16 3.26 -6.77
C ALA A 118 7.67 1.86 -6.40
N GLU A 119 7.83 0.89 -7.31
CA GLU A 119 7.58 -0.55 -7.08
C GLU A 119 8.45 -1.09 -5.94
N GLU A 120 9.78 -0.90 -6.02
CA GLU A 120 10.71 -1.37 -4.98
C GLU A 120 10.39 -0.74 -3.61
N LYS A 121 9.97 0.52 -3.58
CA LYS A 121 9.54 1.19 -2.35
C LYS A 121 8.27 0.57 -1.78
N GLN A 122 7.28 0.26 -2.62
CA GLN A 122 6.06 -0.42 -2.21
C GLN A 122 6.34 -1.82 -1.67
N ASP A 123 7.26 -2.58 -2.28
CA ASP A 123 7.66 -3.91 -1.83
C ASP A 123 8.29 -3.87 -0.44
N LYS A 124 9.30 -3.01 -0.25
CA LYS A 124 9.96 -2.82 1.06
C LYS A 124 8.96 -2.37 2.13
N ALA A 125 8.00 -1.53 1.76
CA ALA A 125 6.95 -1.08 2.66
C ALA A 125 6.00 -2.22 3.03
N THR A 126 5.61 -3.06 2.06
CA THR A 126 4.76 -4.24 2.23
C THR A 126 5.40 -5.27 3.15
N ASP A 127 6.71 -5.50 3.05
CA ASP A 127 7.48 -6.31 3.99
C ASP A 127 7.41 -5.75 5.42
N GLY A 128 7.58 -4.43 5.55
CA GLY A 128 7.49 -3.74 6.83
C GLY A 128 6.10 -3.82 7.48
N ILE A 129 5.05 -3.71 6.66
CA ILE A 129 3.65 -3.88 7.07
C ILE A 129 3.43 -5.32 7.56
N SER A 130 3.78 -6.31 6.75
CA SER A 130 3.63 -7.74 7.05
C SER A 130 4.36 -8.14 8.33
N PHE A 131 5.61 -7.71 8.48
CA PHE A 131 6.39 -7.90 9.70
C PHE A 131 5.68 -7.32 10.93
N SER A 132 5.17 -6.10 10.82
CA SER A 132 4.54 -5.40 11.94
C SER A 132 3.23 -6.08 12.35
N ILE A 133 2.40 -6.50 11.40
CA ILE A 133 1.17 -7.25 11.65
C ILE A 133 1.50 -8.58 12.34
N GLN A 134 2.40 -9.38 11.76
CA GLN A 134 2.77 -10.68 12.33
C GLN A 134 3.30 -10.53 13.76
N ARG A 135 4.14 -9.51 14.02
CA ARG A 135 4.71 -9.28 15.34
C ARG A 135 3.67 -8.79 16.34
N MET A 136 2.74 -7.91 15.93
CA MET A 136 1.63 -7.49 16.78
C MET A 136 0.72 -8.66 17.13
N THR A 137 0.28 -9.44 16.15
CA THR A 137 -0.58 -10.61 16.33
C THR A 137 0.05 -11.60 17.32
N ASN A 138 1.33 -11.93 17.13
CA ASN A 138 2.06 -12.80 18.06
C ASN A 138 2.14 -12.22 19.48
N THR A 139 2.29 -10.91 19.63
CA THR A 139 2.39 -10.27 20.96
C THR A 139 1.04 -10.17 21.65
N LEU A 140 -0.06 -10.04 20.90
CA LEU A 140 -1.41 -9.86 21.44
C LEU A 140 -2.14 -11.18 21.67
N LEU A 141 -1.82 -12.22 20.89
CA LEU A 141 -2.50 -13.52 20.93
C LEU A 141 -1.70 -14.63 21.64
N LYS A 142 -0.39 -14.44 21.89
CA LYS A 142 0.32 -15.35 22.79
C LYS A 142 -0.20 -15.16 24.22
N ARG A 143 -0.93 -16.17 24.68
CA ARG A 143 -1.13 -16.46 26.11
C ARG A 143 0.10 -17.19 26.64
#